data_AF-A0A3N5KU34-F1
#
_entry.id   AF-A0A3N5KU34-F1
#
_cell.length_a   1.000
_cell.length_b   1.000
_cell.length_c   1.000
_cell.angle_alpha   90.00
_cell.angle_beta   90.00
_cell.angle_gamma   90.00
#
_symmetry.space_group_name_H-M   'P 1'
#
loop_
_entity.id
_entity.type
_entity.pdbx_description
1 polymer ?
#
loop_
_entity_poly.entity_id
_entity_poly.type
_entity_poly.pdbx_seq_one_letter_code
_entity_poly.pdbx_strand_id
1 'polypeptide(L)'
;MEKRDSDNKHIKHQKDNTELSDYKYYFEEIAKKKGFKKYTDYQTFLAKKHGFKSMNEYNLYLIKQKGVSSSYEYKTMLAHSIGLETAGEYDKLLQAEHKQRPRNQKLAKLIRDRLKETGMNQSDLARKVGDNRSLVSLYVRGLCFPRKDKLDKILKALQIIYND
;
A
#
# COMPACT_ATOMS: atom_id res chain seq x y z
N MET A 1 9.16 -31.80 -31.50
CA MET A 1 8.60 -31.65 -30.14
C MET A 1 9.00 -30.27 -29.64
N GLU A 2 7.98 -29.41 -29.58
CA GLU A 2 7.85 -28.07 -28.99
C GLU A 2 9.07 -27.14 -28.82
N LYS A 3 9.01 -26.08 -29.62
CA LYS A 3 9.67 -24.79 -29.45
C LYS A 3 9.28 -24.20 -28.08
N ARG A 4 10.26 -23.82 -27.26
CA ARG A 4 10.03 -22.90 -26.13
C ARG A 4 10.40 -21.50 -26.61
N ASP A 5 9.37 -20.80 -27.06
CA ASP A 5 9.47 -19.44 -27.55
C ASP A 5 9.99 -18.50 -26.46
N SER A 6 10.92 -17.68 -26.93
CA SER A 6 11.59 -16.61 -26.24
C SER A 6 10.62 -15.43 -26.11
N ASP A 7 10.09 -15.19 -24.91
CA ASP A 7 9.36 -13.96 -24.60
C ASP A 7 9.77 -13.43 -23.21
N ASN A 8 11.07 -13.15 -23.06
CA ASN A 8 11.54 -12.24 -22.02
C ASN A 8 11.64 -10.83 -22.61
N LYS A 9 10.49 -10.23 -22.92
CA LYS A 9 10.43 -8.81 -23.26
C LYS A 9 10.65 -8.01 -21.98
N HIS A 10 11.84 -7.40 -21.91
CA HIS A 10 12.17 -6.29 -21.05
C HIS A 10 11.07 -5.21 -21.14
N ILE A 11 10.18 -5.18 -20.16
CA ILE A 11 9.25 -4.06 -20.00
C ILE A 11 10.06 -2.94 -19.35
N LYS A 12 10.58 -2.03 -20.19
CA LYS A 12 11.06 -0.73 -19.75
C LYS A 12 9.84 0.05 -19.25
N HIS A 13 9.62 0.08 -17.95
CA HIS A 13 8.64 1.01 -17.39
C HIS A 13 9.26 2.40 -17.33
N GLN A 14 8.72 3.27 -18.18
CA GLN A 14 8.93 4.71 -18.15
C GLN A 14 8.54 5.25 -16.77
N LYS A 15 9.39 6.15 -16.26
CA LYS A 15 9.22 6.89 -15.03
C LYS A 15 8.07 7.89 -15.19
N ASP A 16 6.87 7.52 -14.77
CA ASP A 16 5.77 8.48 -14.56
C ASP A 16 4.90 8.07 -13.35
N ASN A 17 5.24 8.66 -12.20
CA ASN A 17 4.30 9.27 -11.24
C ASN A 17 2.99 8.55 -10.83
N THR A 18 2.96 7.22 -10.63
CA THR A 18 1.74 6.58 -10.08
C THR A 18 2.06 5.25 -9.38
N GLU A 19 2.50 5.22 -8.11
CA GLU A 19 3.06 3.95 -7.60
C GLU A 19 2.43 3.27 -6.38
N LEU A 20 1.49 3.88 -5.61
CA LEU A 20 0.88 3.12 -4.50
C LEU A 20 -0.64 3.10 -4.31
N SER A 21 -1.42 3.95 -5.00
CA SER A 21 -2.78 3.52 -5.35
C SER A 21 -2.72 2.43 -6.42
N ASP A 22 -1.69 2.46 -7.25
CA ASP A 22 -1.47 1.53 -8.35
C ASP A 22 -1.06 0.16 -7.86
N TYR A 23 -0.27 0.00 -6.81
CA TYR A 23 0.20 -1.35 -6.44
C TYR A 23 -0.92 -2.29 -5.95
N LYS A 24 -1.84 -1.79 -5.12
CA LYS A 24 -2.98 -2.58 -4.66
C LYS A 24 -4.02 -2.76 -5.76
N TYR A 25 -4.27 -1.69 -6.53
CA TYR A 25 -5.16 -1.74 -7.68
C TYR A 25 -4.62 -2.72 -8.74
N TYR A 26 -3.33 -2.70 -9.02
CA TYR A 26 -2.59 -3.62 -9.87
C TYR A 26 -2.77 -5.07 -9.42
N PHE A 27 -2.63 -5.36 -8.13
CA PHE A 27 -2.88 -6.70 -7.61
C PHE A 27 -4.35 -7.11 -7.70
N GLU A 28 -5.29 -6.19 -7.48
CA GLU A 28 -6.72 -6.44 -7.71
C GLU A 28 -7.03 -6.69 -9.19
N GLU A 29 -6.41 -5.95 -10.11
CA GLU A 29 -6.56 -6.12 -11.56
C GLU A 29 -5.90 -7.43 -12.04
N ILE A 30 -4.72 -7.81 -11.52
CA ILE A 30 -4.12 -9.13 -11.78
C ILE A 30 -5.08 -10.23 -11.33
N ALA A 31 -5.63 -10.10 -10.12
CA ALA A 31 -6.56 -11.10 -9.60
C ALA A 31 -7.80 -11.22 -10.50
N LYS A 32 -8.39 -10.10 -10.92
CA LYS A 32 -9.52 -10.07 -11.87
C LYS A 32 -9.17 -10.70 -13.21
N LYS A 33 -8.00 -10.38 -13.80
CA LYS A 33 -7.50 -11.01 -15.03
C LYS A 33 -7.32 -12.53 -14.89
N LYS A 34 -7.08 -13.01 -13.67
CA LYS A 34 -7.00 -14.44 -13.34
C LYS A 34 -8.34 -15.04 -12.91
N GLY A 35 -9.45 -14.30 -13.02
CA GLY A 35 -10.80 -14.76 -12.70
C GLY A 35 -11.23 -14.60 -11.24
N PHE A 36 -10.44 -13.91 -10.41
CA PHE A 36 -10.72 -13.72 -9.00
C PHE A 36 -11.35 -12.37 -8.72
N LYS A 37 -12.38 -12.34 -7.87
CA LYS A 37 -13.09 -11.10 -7.51
C LYS A 37 -12.22 -10.17 -6.65
N LYS A 38 -11.34 -10.73 -5.83
CA LYS A 38 -10.42 -9.98 -4.97
C LYS A 38 -9.03 -10.61 -4.99
N TYR A 39 -8.01 -9.78 -4.77
CA TYR A 39 -6.63 -10.26 -4.64
C TYR A 39 -6.44 -11.25 -3.49
N THR A 40 -7.17 -11.08 -2.39
CA THR A 40 -7.14 -12.03 -1.26
C THR A 40 -7.59 -13.42 -1.67
N ASP A 41 -8.59 -13.52 -2.54
CA ASP A 41 -9.12 -14.81 -3.03
C ASP A 41 -8.07 -15.50 -3.91
N TYR A 42 -7.39 -14.71 -4.75
CA TYR A 42 -6.26 -15.17 -5.55
C TYR A 42 -5.08 -15.63 -4.69
N GLN A 43 -4.74 -14.90 -3.62
CA GLN A 43 -3.68 -15.29 -2.68
C GLN A 43 -4.02 -16.61 -1.96
N THR A 44 -5.26 -16.76 -1.49
CA THR A 44 -5.72 -18.02 -0.88
C THR A 44 -5.69 -19.17 -1.89
N PHE A 45 -6.08 -18.92 -3.13
CA PHE A 45 -5.98 -19.92 -4.20
C PHE A 45 -4.53 -20.34 -4.46
N LEU A 46 -3.59 -19.40 -4.58
CA LEU A 46 -2.17 -19.71 -4.78
C LEU A 46 -1.63 -20.59 -3.63
N ALA A 47 -1.93 -20.23 -2.38
CA ALA A 47 -1.51 -21.01 -1.23
C ALA A 47 -2.05 -22.46 -1.30
N LYS A 48 -3.35 -22.61 -1.58
CA LYS A 48 -3.99 -23.94 -1.72
C LYS A 48 -3.43 -24.73 -2.90
N LYS A 49 -3.15 -24.07 -4.03
CA LYS A 49 -2.52 -24.69 -5.20
C LYS A 49 -1.15 -25.29 -4.88
N HIS A 50 -0.43 -24.68 -3.93
CA HIS A 50 0.86 -25.18 -3.43
C HIS A 50 0.73 -26.11 -2.21
N GLY A 51 -0.49 -26.55 -1.86
CA GLY A 51 -0.74 -27.51 -0.78
C GLY A 51 -0.83 -26.89 0.62
N PHE A 52 -0.84 -25.56 0.74
CA PHE A 52 -0.94 -24.87 2.02
C PHE A 52 -2.39 -24.55 2.39
N LYS A 53 -2.73 -24.60 3.67
CA LYS A 53 -4.10 -24.33 4.14
C LYS A 53 -4.41 -22.83 4.17
N SER A 54 -3.38 -21.99 4.23
CA SER A 54 -3.50 -20.55 4.26
C SER A 54 -2.34 -19.83 3.57
N MET A 55 -2.57 -18.59 3.14
CA MET A 55 -1.51 -17.72 2.64
C MET A 55 -0.42 -17.48 3.69
N ASN A 56 -0.78 -17.48 4.97
CA ASN A 56 0.18 -17.29 6.04
C ASN A 56 1.14 -18.48 6.15
N GLU A 57 0.64 -19.72 6.05
CA GLU A 57 1.48 -20.92 5.98
C GLU A 57 2.39 -20.91 4.75
N TYR A 58 1.86 -20.50 3.59
CA TYR A 58 2.65 -20.39 2.37
C TYR A 58 3.75 -19.32 2.49
N ASN A 59 3.44 -18.17 3.09
CA ASN A 59 4.42 -17.11 3.35
C ASN A 59 5.51 -17.58 4.32
N LEU A 60 5.14 -18.27 5.40
CA LEU A 60 6.11 -18.84 6.34
C LEU A 60 7.01 -19.87 5.66
N TYR A 61 6.46 -20.68 4.74
CA TYR A 61 7.27 -21.59 3.92
C TYR A 61 8.25 -20.83 3.02
N LEU A 62 7.82 -19.79 2.30
CA LEU A 62 8.69 -18.98 1.44
C LEU A 62 9.80 -18.29 2.24
N ILE A 63 9.46 -17.79 3.44
CA ILE A 63 10.41 -17.17 4.38
C ILE A 63 11.44 -18.22 4.84
N LYS A 64 10.99 -19.44 5.19
CA LYS A 64 11.89 -20.57 5.52
C LYS A 64 12.82 -20.96 4.36
N GLN A 65 12.33 -20.94 3.12
CA GLN A 65 13.18 -21.16 1.93
C GLN A 65 14.27 -20.09 1.77
N LYS A 66 14.09 -18.90 2.35
CA LYS A 66 15.10 -17.83 2.40
C LYS A 66 16.03 -17.94 3.61
N GLY A 67 15.96 -19.03 4.37
CA GLY A 67 16.85 -19.29 5.51
C GLY A 67 16.44 -18.59 6.81
N VAL A 68 15.26 -17.98 6.86
CA VAL A 68 14.75 -17.25 8.02
C VAL A 68 13.42 -17.84 8.50
N SER A 69 13.12 -17.72 9.78
CA SER A 69 11.99 -18.43 10.41
C SER A 69 10.79 -17.54 10.73
N SER A 70 10.99 -16.22 10.68
CA SER A 70 9.97 -15.24 11.02
C SER A 70 9.90 -14.10 10.01
N SER A 71 8.71 -13.48 9.92
CA SER A 71 8.54 -12.26 9.12
C SER A 71 9.43 -11.11 9.61
N TYR A 72 9.77 -11.10 10.91
CA TYR A 72 10.66 -10.11 11.49
C TYR A 72 12.10 -10.32 11.02
N GLU A 73 12.62 -11.55 11.12
CA GLU A 73 13.94 -11.91 10.58
C GLU A 73 14.05 -11.60 9.09
N TYR A 74 13.01 -11.92 8.30
CA TYR A 74 12.98 -11.58 6.88
C TYR A 74 13.09 -10.07 6.65
N LYS A 75 12.37 -9.26 7.42
CA LYS A 75 12.45 -7.79 7.34
C LYS A 75 13.83 -7.28 7.75
N THR A 76 14.43 -7.84 8.80
CA THR A 76 15.80 -7.51 9.22
C THR A 76 16.81 -7.87 8.12
N MET A 77 16.66 -9.02 7.49
CA MET A 77 17.50 -9.42 6.35
C MET A 77 17.36 -8.46 5.17
N LEU A 78 16.14 -8.01 4.85
CA LEU A 78 15.92 -6.97 3.84
C LEU A 78 16.58 -5.64 4.23
N ALA A 79 16.47 -5.25 5.50
CA ALA A 79 17.13 -4.05 6.03
C ALA A 79 18.65 -4.12 5.81
N HIS A 80 19.27 -5.24 6.21
CA HIS A 80 20.70 -5.48 6.05
C HIS A 80 21.12 -5.49 4.58
N SER A 81 20.29 -6.06 3.69
CA SER A 81 20.58 -6.10 2.24
C SER A 81 20.67 -4.73 1.58
N ILE A 82 20.08 -3.70 2.20
CA ILE A 82 20.14 -2.31 1.76
C ILE A 82 20.99 -1.42 2.69
N GLY A 83 21.80 -2.02 3.55
CA GLY A 83 22.74 -1.31 4.42
C GLY A 83 22.13 -0.67 5.68
N LEU A 84 20.92 -1.06 6.08
CA LEU A 84 20.31 -0.65 7.34
C LEU A 84 20.59 -1.68 8.43
N GLU A 85 20.62 -1.27 9.70
CA GLU A 85 20.98 -2.17 10.81
C GLU A 85 19.76 -2.88 11.38
N THR A 86 18.57 -2.29 11.27
CA THR A 86 17.37 -2.79 11.94
C THR A 86 16.13 -2.81 11.04
N ALA A 87 15.21 -3.73 11.33
CA ALA A 87 13.87 -3.74 10.73
C ALA A 87 13.10 -2.43 10.98
N GLY A 88 13.36 -1.75 12.11
CA GLY A 88 12.74 -0.46 12.42
C GLY A 88 13.25 0.67 11.53
N GLU A 89 14.51 0.67 11.14
CA GLU A 89 15.06 1.61 10.14
C GLU A 89 14.46 1.36 8.76
N TYR A 90 14.31 0.10 8.36
CA TYR A 90 13.62 -0.26 7.13
C TYR A 90 12.18 0.26 7.11
N ASP A 91 11.46 0.15 8.23
CA ASP A 91 10.12 0.73 8.36
C ASP A 91 10.12 2.26 8.26
N LYS A 92 11.11 2.94 8.85
CA LYS A 92 11.25 4.40 8.72
C LYS A 92 11.54 4.80 7.27
N LEU A 93 12.37 4.03 6.56
CA LEU A 93 12.68 4.26 5.15
C LEU A 93 11.42 4.13 4.29
N LEU A 94 10.65 3.04 4.46
CA LEU A 94 9.37 2.86 3.77
C LEU A 94 8.39 3.99 4.10
N GLN A 95 8.32 4.43 5.36
CA GLN A 95 7.49 5.56 5.75
C GLN A 95 7.94 6.88 5.11
N ALA A 96 9.25 7.10 4.99
CA ALA A 96 9.81 8.28 4.34
C ALA A 96 9.49 8.27 2.84
N GLU A 97 9.62 7.13 2.17
CA GLU A 97 9.23 6.93 0.78
C GLU A 97 7.73 7.21 0.57
N HIS A 98 6.88 6.71 1.48
CA HIS A 98 5.44 6.99 1.47
C HIS A 98 5.12 8.47 1.65
N LYS A 99 5.89 9.16 2.51
CA LYS A 99 5.78 10.60 2.73
C LYS A 99 6.20 11.39 1.49
N GLN A 100 7.20 10.95 0.74
CA GLN A 100 7.67 11.67 -0.46
C GLN A 100 6.71 11.61 -1.65
N ARG A 101 5.61 10.84 -1.57
CA ARG A 101 4.66 10.75 -2.68
C ARG A 101 3.94 12.08 -2.94
N PRO A 102 4.06 12.66 -4.14
CA PRO A 102 3.46 13.97 -4.46
C PRO A 102 1.94 14.01 -4.21
N ARG A 103 1.22 12.94 -4.56
CA ARG A 103 -0.23 12.84 -4.34
C ARG A 103 -0.62 12.89 -2.86
N ASN A 104 0.12 12.18 -2.00
CA ASN A 104 -0.11 12.19 -0.56
C ASN A 104 0.15 13.58 0.01
N GLN A 105 1.19 14.26 -0.46
CA GLN A 105 1.52 15.62 -0.03
C GLN A 105 0.47 16.64 -0.49
N LYS A 106 -0.02 16.54 -1.74
CA LYS A 106 -1.10 17.39 -2.27
C LYS A 106 -2.36 17.25 -1.42
N LEU A 107 -2.79 16.03 -1.14
CA LEU A 107 -3.96 15.78 -0.29
C LEU A 107 -3.73 16.23 1.16
N ALA A 108 -2.58 15.91 1.76
CA ALA A 108 -2.25 16.30 3.12
C ALA A 108 -2.21 17.82 3.29
N LYS A 109 -1.72 18.55 2.29
CA LYS A 109 -1.76 20.01 2.26
C LYS A 109 -3.22 20.51 2.23
N LEU A 110 -4.03 20.02 1.29
CA LEU A 110 -5.45 20.40 1.18
C LEU A 110 -6.22 20.16 2.48
N ILE A 111 -6.01 18.99 3.12
CA ILE A 111 -6.64 18.68 4.40
C ILE A 111 -6.20 19.68 5.48
N ARG A 112 -4.90 19.97 5.60
CA ARG A 112 -4.39 20.92 6.61
C ARG A 112 -4.92 22.33 6.39
N ASP A 113 -4.91 22.81 5.16
CA ASP A 113 -5.38 24.14 4.81
C ASP A 113 -6.87 24.29 5.17
N ARG A 114 -7.70 23.31 4.82
CA ARG A 114 -9.13 23.35 5.16
C ARG A 114 -9.43 23.15 6.64
N LEU A 115 -8.67 22.31 7.35
CA LEU A 115 -8.80 22.22 8.80
C LEU A 115 -8.52 23.58 9.46
N LYS A 116 -7.51 24.31 8.97
CA LYS A 116 -7.18 25.65 9.47
C LYS A 116 -8.27 26.67 9.14
N GLU A 117 -8.73 26.71 7.89
CA GLU A 117 -9.78 27.65 7.44
C GLU A 117 -11.12 27.45 8.14
N THR A 118 -11.45 26.19 8.48
CA THR A 118 -12.72 25.87 9.14
C THR A 118 -12.63 25.85 10.67
N GLY A 119 -11.43 26.04 11.23
CA GLY A 119 -11.18 25.90 12.68
C GLY A 119 -11.36 24.47 13.21
N MET A 120 -11.46 23.47 12.33
CA MET A 120 -11.64 22.08 12.72
C MET A 120 -10.30 21.43 13.11
N ASN A 121 -10.33 20.56 14.12
CA ASN A 121 -9.20 19.70 14.45
C ASN A 121 -9.36 18.29 13.84
N GLN A 122 -8.32 17.45 13.96
CA GLN A 122 -8.34 16.10 13.38
C GLN A 122 -9.41 15.18 13.98
N SER A 123 -9.80 15.41 15.24
CA SER A 123 -10.87 14.65 15.91
C SER A 123 -12.24 15.00 15.35
N ASP A 124 -12.47 16.27 15.01
CA ASP A 124 -13.72 16.73 14.39
C ASP A 124 -13.88 16.12 13.00
N LEU A 125 -12.80 16.11 12.21
CA LEU A 125 -12.78 15.46 10.90
C LEU A 125 -13.01 13.94 11.02
N ALA A 126 -12.36 13.28 11.98
CA ALA A 126 -12.57 11.85 12.23
C ALA A 126 -14.04 11.54 12.54
N ARG A 127 -14.69 12.37 13.36
CA ARG A 127 -16.12 12.23 13.69
C ARG A 127 -17.01 12.42 12.46
N LYS A 128 -16.75 13.42 11.63
CA LYS A 128 -17.52 13.68 10.40
C LYS A 128 -17.37 12.59 9.35
N VAL A 129 -16.18 12.01 9.23
CA VAL A 129 -15.88 10.95 8.26
C VAL A 129 -16.33 9.56 8.77
N GLY A 130 -16.54 9.43 10.09
CA GLY A 130 -16.88 8.16 10.73
C GLY A 130 -15.67 7.22 10.80
N ASP A 131 -14.49 7.77 11.08
CA ASP A 131 -13.21 7.03 11.06
C ASP A 131 -12.39 7.27 12.34
N ASN A 132 -11.31 6.49 12.51
CA ASN A 132 -10.39 6.66 13.65
C ASN A 132 -9.49 7.89 13.46
N ARG A 133 -9.33 8.71 14.51
CA ARG A 133 -8.37 9.82 14.59
C ARG A 133 -6.95 9.43 14.16
N SER A 134 -6.48 8.24 14.54
CA SER A 134 -5.14 7.75 14.15
C SER A 134 -5.00 7.64 12.64
N LEU A 135 -6.06 7.19 11.95
CA LEU A 135 -6.09 7.09 10.50
C LEU A 135 -6.14 8.48 9.84
N VAL A 136 -6.97 9.38 10.37
CA VAL A 136 -7.00 10.78 9.92
C VAL A 136 -5.64 11.45 10.08
N SER A 137 -4.92 11.17 11.18
CA SER A 137 -3.56 11.67 11.40
C SER A 137 -2.57 11.16 10.35
N LEU A 138 -2.71 9.93 9.86
CA LEU A 138 -1.88 9.42 8.76
C LEU A 138 -2.14 10.20 7.45
N TYR A 139 -3.40 10.52 7.15
CA TYR A 139 -3.74 11.33 5.97
C TYR A 139 -3.22 12.76 6.08
N VAL A 140 -3.41 13.41 7.23
CA VAL A 140 -2.94 14.78 7.50
C VAL A 140 -1.41 14.90 7.41
N ARG A 141 -0.69 13.84 7.77
CA ARG A 141 0.79 13.78 7.67
C ARG A 141 1.28 13.35 6.28
N GLY A 142 0.39 12.97 5.36
CA GLY A 142 0.75 12.46 4.03
C GLY A 142 1.44 11.10 4.06
N LEU A 143 1.22 10.29 5.11
CA LEU A 143 1.84 8.98 5.26
C LEU A 143 1.07 7.87 4.52
N CYS A 144 -0.20 8.11 4.21
CA CYS A 144 -0.99 7.22 3.37
C CYS A 144 -2.06 7.98 2.59
N PHE A 145 -2.57 7.33 1.54
CA PHE A 145 -3.68 7.85 0.74
C PHE A 145 -4.97 7.09 1.10
N PRO A 146 -6.09 7.78 1.35
CA PRO A 146 -7.37 7.14 1.61
C PRO A 146 -7.86 6.37 0.39
N ARG A 147 -8.61 5.30 0.62
CA ARG A 147 -9.37 4.62 -0.45
C ARG A 147 -10.46 5.56 -0.99
N LYS A 148 -10.94 5.32 -2.21
CA LYS A 148 -11.92 6.18 -2.89
C LYS A 148 -13.14 6.51 -2.01
N ASP A 149 -13.76 5.51 -1.41
CA ASP A 149 -14.90 5.67 -0.50
C ASP A 149 -14.60 6.59 0.71
N LYS A 150 -13.38 6.50 1.24
CA LYS A 150 -12.92 7.34 2.35
C LYS A 150 -12.50 8.73 1.87
N LEU A 151 -11.87 8.81 0.71
CA LEU A 151 -11.48 10.07 0.09
C LEU A 151 -12.72 10.93 -0.14
N ASP A 152 -13.78 10.36 -0.74
CA ASP A 152 -15.04 11.06 -1.00
C ASP A 152 -15.66 11.60 0.30
N LYS A 153 -15.64 10.81 1.38
CA LYS A 153 -16.12 11.26 2.70
C LYS A 153 -15.27 12.39 3.27
N ILE A 154 -13.94 12.31 3.17
CA ILE A 154 -13.03 13.35 3.65
C ILE A 154 -13.26 14.66 2.88
N LEU A 155 -13.31 14.58 1.55
CA LEU A 155 -13.54 15.73 0.68
C LEU A 155 -14.90 16.38 0.95
N LYS A 156 -15.95 15.56 1.09
CA LYS A 156 -17.29 16.04 1.47
C LYS A 156 -17.31 16.69 2.85
N ALA A 157 -16.65 16.09 3.85
CA ALA A 157 -16.59 16.62 5.21
C ALA A 157 -15.84 17.97 5.29
N LEU A 158 -14.84 18.16 4.42
CA LEU A 158 -14.05 19.39 4.31
C LEU A 158 -14.59 20.38 3.27
N GLN A 159 -15.68 20.01 2.57
CA GLN A 159 -16.28 20.77 1.47
C GLN A 159 -15.23 21.17 0.41
N ILE A 160 -14.39 20.21 0.02
CA ILE A 160 -13.35 20.38 -0.99
C ILE A 160 -13.86 19.85 -2.32
N ILE A 161 -13.72 20.66 -3.38
CA ILE A 161 -13.82 20.18 -4.76
C ILE A 161 -12.44 19.67 -5.16
N TYR A 162 -12.30 18.36 -5.37
CA TYR A 162 -11.04 17.73 -5.74
C TYR A 162 -11.03 17.43 -7.23
N ASN A 163 -10.28 18.24 -7.99
CA ASN A 163 -9.98 17.96 -9.38
C ASN A 163 -8.64 17.23 -9.41
N ASP A 164 -8.67 15.93 -9.74
CA ASP A 164 -7.46 15.07 -9.84
C ASP A 164 -6.60 15.55 -11.03
#